data_AF-A0A969GU86-F1
#
_entry.id   AF-A0A969GU86-F1
#
_cell.length_a   1.000
_cell.length_b   1.000
_cell.length_c   1.000
_cell.angle_alpha   90.00
_cell.angle_beta   90.00
_cell.angle_gamma   90.00
#
_symmetry.space_group_name_H-M   'P 1'
#
loop_
_entity.id
_entity.type
_entity.pdbx_description
1 polymer ?
#
loop_
_entity_poly.entity_id
_entity_poly.type
_entity_poly.pdbx_seq_one_letter_code
_entity_poly.pdbx_strand_id
1 'polypeptide(L)'
;QTTRATRGLQLLQVLSRTNRSMRSLTDAFKRRGFGYVVLLTTIVIFAGAAGMYAFEQETATTPGFDSYGTALWWTAMLMTTLGSDYFPQTAEGRILCFLLALYGFAVFGYITATLATFFIGQDAEDERAEIAGERSIKALREEIAALRSEIQQLFPDHF
;
A
#
# COMPACT_ATOMS: atom_id res chain seq x y z
N GLN A 1 17.00 43.21 0.10
CA GLN A 1 17.23 41.94 -0.63
C GLN A 1 17.40 40.71 0.29
N THR A 2 17.37 40.86 1.63
CA THR A 2 17.64 39.79 2.61
C THR A 2 16.44 38.90 2.98
N THR A 3 15.21 39.25 2.59
CA THR A 3 13.98 38.53 2.97
C THR A 3 13.66 37.28 2.14
N ARG A 4 14.32 37.07 0.99
CA ARG A 4 14.13 35.88 0.15
C ARG A 4 14.94 34.68 0.64
N ALA A 5 16.13 34.91 1.17
CA ALA A 5 17.04 33.87 1.65
C ALA A 5 16.50 33.16 2.91
N THR A 6 15.84 33.90 3.81
CA THR A 6 15.26 33.34 5.04
C THR A 6 14.03 32.46 4.79
N ARG A 7 13.21 32.76 3.78
CA ARG A 7 12.08 31.89 3.38
C ARG A 7 12.55 30.55 2.80
N GLY A 8 13.63 30.55 2.03
CA GLY A 8 14.22 29.31 1.48
C GLY A 8 14.75 28.37 2.57
N LEU A 9 15.39 28.94 3.60
CA LEU A 9 15.85 28.19 4.78
C LEU A 9 14.69 27.64 5.62
N GLN A 10 13.59 28.38 5.78
CA GLN A 10 12.39 27.90 6.47
C GLN A 10 11.76 26.71 5.73
N LEU A 11 11.69 26.74 4.40
CA LEU A 11 11.20 25.60 3.59
C LEU A 11 12.09 24.36 3.75
N LEU A 12 13.41 24.55 3.76
CA LEU A 12 14.37 23.46 4.01
C LEU A 12 14.25 22.87 5.42
N GLN A 13 14.00 23.70 6.43
CA GLN A 13 13.80 23.24 7.82
C GLN A 13 12.44 22.54 8.02
N VAL A 14 11.40 22.97 7.32
CA VAL A 14 10.11 22.27 7.30
C VAL A 14 10.28 20.89 6.63
N LEU A 15 10.96 20.83 5.49
CA LEU A 15 11.30 19.56 4.84
C LEU A 15 12.19 18.66 5.72
N SER A 16 13.13 19.23 6.47
CA SER A 16 14.01 18.44 7.36
C SER A 16 13.29 17.94 8.62
N ARG A 17 12.28 18.65 9.14
CA ARG A 17 11.41 18.15 10.21
C ARG A 17 10.44 17.08 9.71
N THR A 18 10.02 17.17 8.44
CA THR A 18 9.26 16.12 7.74
C THR A 18 10.11 14.88 7.40
N ASN A 19 11.44 14.98 7.46
CA ASN A 19 12.36 13.88 7.14
C ASN A 19 12.19 12.64 8.05
N ARG A 20 11.63 12.79 9.26
CA ARG A 20 11.29 11.64 10.11
C ARG A 20 10.08 10.86 9.56
N SER A 21 9.10 11.54 8.99
CA SER A 21 7.95 10.94 8.29
C SER A 21 8.35 10.33 6.93
N MET A 22 9.29 10.94 6.20
CA MET A 22 9.80 10.37 4.95
C MET A 22 10.64 9.10 5.16
N ARG A 23 11.42 9.00 6.25
CA ARG A 23 12.18 7.78 6.56
C ARG A 23 11.29 6.60 6.88
N SER A 24 10.24 6.83 7.68
CA SER A 24 9.28 5.78 8.00
C SER A 24 8.44 5.37 6.77
N LEU A 25 8.09 6.31 5.88
CA LEU A 25 7.49 5.99 4.57
C LEU A 25 8.43 5.09 3.76
N THR A 26 9.73 5.38 3.77
CA THR A 26 10.73 4.57 3.07
C THR A 26 10.79 3.15 3.64
N ASP A 27 10.65 2.95 4.94
CA ASP A 27 10.66 1.61 5.56
C ASP A 27 9.37 0.83 5.26
N ALA A 28 8.21 1.49 5.14
CA ALA A 28 7.00 0.87 4.62
C ALA A 28 7.15 0.40 3.16
N PHE A 29 7.87 1.18 2.34
CA PHE A 29 8.18 0.87 0.94
C PHE A 29 9.32 -0.16 0.78
N LYS A 30 10.20 -0.33 1.79
CA LYS A 30 11.24 -1.37 1.81
C LYS A 30 10.72 -2.77 2.09
N ARG A 31 9.44 -2.93 2.46
CA ARG A 31 8.82 -4.26 2.56
C ARG A 31 8.92 -4.94 1.20
N ARG A 32 9.48 -6.15 1.19
CA ARG A 32 9.70 -6.97 -0.01
C ARG A 32 8.45 -7.14 -0.90
N GLY A 33 7.25 -7.00 -0.31
CA GLY A 33 5.98 -7.01 -1.03
C GLY A 33 5.75 -5.81 -1.96
N PHE A 34 6.18 -4.60 -1.59
CA PHE A 34 5.94 -3.40 -2.41
C PHE A 34 6.68 -3.48 -3.75
N GLY A 35 7.97 -3.84 -3.72
CA GLY A 35 8.76 -4.03 -4.94
C GLY A 35 8.19 -5.13 -5.85
N TYR A 36 7.66 -6.22 -5.27
CA TYR A 36 6.98 -7.27 -6.03
C TYR A 36 5.71 -6.74 -6.71
N VAL A 37 4.89 -5.96 -6.03
CA VAL A 37 3.66 -5.37 -6.60
C VAL A 37 3.99 -4.39 -7.72
N VAL A 38 5.03 -3.57 -7.58
CA VAL A 38 5.49 -2.65 -8.65
C VAL A 38 5.96 -3.42 -9.87
N LEU A 39 6.80 -4.46 -9.68
CA LEU A 39 7.27 -5.31 -10.76
C LEU A 39 6.11 -6.03 -11.45
N LEU A 40 5.21 -6.64 -10.68
CA LEU A 40 4.00 -7.30 -11.18
C LEU A 40 3.13 -6.33 -11.99
N THR A 41 2.89 -5.13 -11.47
CA THR A 41 2.09 -4.10 -12.15
C THR A 41 2.74 -3.69 -13.46
N THR A 42 4.07 -3.54 -13.48
CA THR A 42 4.83 -3.25 -14.70
C THR A 42 4.62 -4.35 -15.73
N ILE A 43 4.78 -5.62 -15.34
CA ILE A 43 4.54 -6.78 -16.22
C ILE A 43 3.10 -6.79 -16.74
N VAL A 44 2.11 -6.56 -15.87
CA VAL A 44 0.69 -6.53 -16.24
C VAL A 44 0.40 -5.39 -17.22
N ILE A 45 1.03 -4.22 -17.07
CA ILE A 45 0.86 -3.11 -18.04
C ILE A 45 1.38 -3.51 -19.41
N PHE A 46 2.60 -4.06 -19.51
CA PHE A 46 3.17 -4.47 -20.79
C PHE A 46 2.41 -5.64 -21.43
N ALA A 47 2.00 -6.63 -20.62
CA ALA A 47 1.22 -7.78 -21.08
C ALA A 47 -0.21 -7.37 -21.48
N GLY A 48 -0.85 -6.50 -20.71
CA GLY A 48 -2.16 -5.94 -21.01
C GLY A 48 -2.17 -5.13 -22.30
N ALA A 49 -1.13 -4.32 -22.53
CA ALA A 49 -0.93 -3.59 -23.78
C ALA A 49 -0.78 -4.54 -24.97
N ALA A 50 -0.02 -5.63 -24.81
CA ALA A 50 0.18 -6.64 -25.87
C ALA A 50 -1.13 -7.37 -26.19
N GLY A 51 -1.89 -7.75 -25.16
CA GLY A 51 -3.20 -8.39 -25.32
C GLY A 51 -4.21 -7.47 -25.99
N MET A 52 -4.30 -6.21 -25.54
CA MET A 52 -5.21 -5.22 -26.13
C MET A 52 -4.86 -4.92 -27.58
N TYR A 53 -3.57 -4.77 -27.90
CA TYR A 53 -3.11 -4.62 -29.28
C TYR A 53 -3.51 -5.84 -30.12
N ALA A 54 -3.22 -7.05 -29.66
CA ALA A 54 -3.54 -8.27 -30.40
C ALA A 54 -5.04 -8.47 -30.64
N PHE A 55 -5.89 -8.19 -29.65
CA PHE A 55 -7.34 -8.37 -29.78
C PHE A 55 -8.01 -7.26 -30.59
N GLU A 56 -7.61 -6.00 -30.40
CA GLU A 56 -8.29 -4.88 -31.07
C GLU A 56 -7.75 -4.58 -32.48
N GLN A 57 -6.50 -4.98 -32.79
CA GLN A 57 -5.89 -4.73 -34.10
C GLN A 57 -6.68 -5.34 -35.26
N GLU A 58 -7.31 -6.49 -35.07
CA GLU A 58 -8.06 -7.18 -36.14
C GLU A 58 -9.34 -6.45 -36.53
N THR A 59 -9.87 -5.59 -35.66
CA THR A 59 -11.18 -4.97 -35.85
C THR A 59 -11.14 -3.71 -36.72
N ALA A 60 -9.94 -3.19 -37.03
CA ALA A 60 -9.65 -2.00 -37.88
C ALA A 60 -10.48 -0.72 -37.63
N THR A 61 -11.29 -0.69 -36.59
CA THR A 61 -12.35 0.31 -36.36
C THR A 61 -12.26 0.98 -35.00
N THR A 62 -11.41 0.48 -34.10
CA THR A 62 -11.19 1.07 -32.77
C THR A 62 -9.97 2.00 -32.81
N PRO A 63 -10.14 3.33 -32.97
CA PRO A 63 -9.03 4.27 -32.83
C PRO A 63 -8.39 4.12 -31.44
N GLY A 64 -7.06 4.26 -31.36
CA GLY A 64 -6.32 4.18 -30.10
C GLY A 64 -5.59 2.87 -29.84
N PHE A 65 -5.86 1.80 -30.61
CA PHE A 65 -5.13 0.53 -30.55
C PHE A 65 -4.31 0.23 -31.81
N ASP A 66 -4.03 1.24 -32.62
CA ASP A 66 -3.35 1.11 -33.92
C ASP A 66 -1.86 0.74 -33.79
N SER A 67 -1.27 0.98 -32.62
CA SER A 67 0.12 0.65 -32.32
C SER A 67 0.28 0.13 -30.90
N TYR A 68 1.36 -0.63 -30.65
CA TYR A 68 1.69 -1.07 -29.30
C TYR A 68 1.88 0.11 -28.34
N GLY A 69 2.44 1.24 -28.81
CA GLY A 69 2.66 2.42 -27.97
C GLY A 69 1.35 3.07 -27.51
N THR A 70 0.34 3.14 -28.38
CA THR A 70 -0.98 3.68 -28.02
C THR A 70 -1.75 2.70 -27.13
N ALA A 71 -1.61 1.39 -27.34
CA ALA A 71 -2.14 0.37 -26.43
C ALA A 71 -1.47 0.42 -25.04
N LEU A 72 -0.16 0.65 -24.97
CA LEU A 72 0.57 0.81 -23.70
C LEU A 72 0.11 2.06 -22.95
N TRP A 73 -0.04 3.18 -23.67
CA TRP A 73 -0.62 4.40 -23.12
C TRP A 73 -2.02 4.15 -22.56
N TRP A 74 -2.87 3.47 -23.33
CA TRP A 74 -4.22 3.08 -22.91
C TRP A 74 -4.20 2.25 -21.63
N THR A 75 -3.38 1.19 -21.58
CA THR A 75 -3.29 0.33 -20.40
C THR A 75 -2.76 1.08 -19.18
N ALA A 76 -1.81 2.00 -19.36
CA ALA A 76 -1.31 2.85 -18.28
C ALA A 76 -2.39 3.82 -17.74
N MET A 77 -3.17 4.45 -18.63
CA MET A 77 -4.29 5.32 -18.26
C MET A 77 -5.41 4.55 -17.53
N LEU A 78 -5.70 3.31 -17.96
CA LEU A 78 -6.64 2.42 -17.28
C LEU A 78 -6.12 2.05 -15.88
N MET A 79 -4.85 1.66 -15.77
CA MET A 79 -4.22 1.24 -14.52
C MET A 79 -4.20 2.35 -13.46
N THR A 80 -4.02 3.60 -13.91
CA THR A 80 -4.05 4.79 -13.06
C THR A 80 -5.46 5.30 -12.78
N THR A 81 -6.50 4.62 -13.28
CA THR A 81 -7.92 4.99 -13.16
C THR A 81 -8.28 6.34 -13.77
N LEU A 82 -7.39 6.94 -14.57
CA LEU A 82 -7.64 8.21 -15.27
C LEU A 82 -8.63 8.04 -16.44
N GLY A 83 -8.84 6.80 -16.89
CA GLY A 83 -9.70 6.48 -18.02
C GLY A 83 -9.03 6.81 -19.35
N SER A 84 -9.61 6.31 -20.44
CA SER A 84 -9.11 6.53 -21.80
C SER A 84 -10.24 7.03 -22.69
N ASP A 85 -9.87 7.76 -23.74
CA ASP A 85 -10.79 8.25 -24.77
C ASP A 85 -11.37 7.12 -25.65
N TYR A 86 -10.75 5.94 -25.62
CA TYR A 86 -11.11 4.77 -26.44
C TYR A 86 -11.45 3.54 -25.56
N PHE A 87 -12.32 2.67 -26.07
CA PHE A 87 -12.75 1.44 -25.40
C PHE A 87 -12.71 0.23 -26.36
N PRO A 88 -12.35 -0.96 -25.87
CA PRO A 88 -12.32 -2.17 -26.70
C PRO A 88 -13.70 -2.55 -27.22
N GLN A 89 -13.75 -2.93 -28.49
CA GLN A 89 -14.96 -3.37 -29.17
C GLN A 89 -15.09 -4.89 -29.23
N THR A 90 -13.97 -5.61 -29.19
CA THR A 90 -13.95 -7.08 -29.22
C THR A 90 -14.43 -7.68 -27.91
N ALA A 91 -14.96 -8.91 -27.98
CA ALA A 91 -15.40 -9.63 -26.79
C ALA A 91 -14.21 -9.96 -25.88
N GLU A 92 -13.10 -10.41 -26.47
CA GLU A 92 -11.85 -10.71 -25.77
C GLU A 92 -11.24 -9.45 -25.14
N GLY A 93 -11.20 -8.34 -25.88
CA GLY A 93 -10.70 -7.06 -25.39
C GLY A 93 -11.53 -6.51 -24.22
N ARG A 94 -12.85 -6.68 -24.25
CA ARG A 94 -13.73 -6.29 -23.12
C ARG A 94 -13.50 -7.14 -21.87
N ILE A 95 -13.30 -8.45 -22.02
CA ILE A 95 -12.95 -9.33 -20.89
C ILE A 95 -11.59 -8.92 -20.32
N LEU A 96 -10.59 -8.68 -21.17
CA LEU A 96 -9.27 -8.25 -20.74
C LEU A 96 -9.33 -6.88 -20.03
N CYS A 97 -10.09 -5.93 -20.56
CA CYS A 97 -10.32 -4.62 -19.95
C CYS A 97 -10.93 -4.75 -18.55
N PHE A 98 -11.92 -5.61 -18.36
CA PHE A 98 -12.52 -5.87 -17.05
C PHE A 98 -11.49 -6.44 -16.06
N LEU A 99 -10.67 -7.40 -16.49
CA LEU A 99 -9.63 -7.98 -15.64
C LEU A 99 -8.55 -6.95 -15.26
N LEU A 100 -8.13 -6.11 -16.20
CA LEU A 100 -7.19 -5.02 -15.95
C LEU A 100 -7.75 -3.99 -14.96
N ALA A 101 -9.04 -3.64 -15.09
CA ALA A 101 -9.71 -2.74 -14.16
C ALA A 101 -9.79 -3.33 -12.74
N LEU A 102 -10.13 -4.62 -12.62
CA LEU A 102 -10.16 -5.33 -11.34
C LEU A 102 -8.76 -5.37 -10.69
N TYR A 103 -7.73 -5.62 -11.50
CA TYR A 103 -6.34 -5.60 -11.04
C TYR A 103 -5.94 -4.21 -10.52
N GLY A 104 -6.25 -3.14 -11.27
CA GLY A 104 -5.99 -1.76 -10.84
C GLY A 104 -6.65 -1.42 -9.50
N PHE A 105 -7.89 -1.86 -9.31
CA PHE A 105 -8.61 -1.71 -8.03
C PHE A 105 -7.93 -2.47 -6.88
N ALA A 106 -7.46 -3.71 -7.14
CA ALA A 106 -6.72 -4.49 -6.15
C ALA A 106 -5.39 -3.82 -5.75
N VAL A 107 -4.66 -3.26 -6.72
CA VAL A 107 -3.43 -2.49 -6.45
C VAL A 107 -3.72 -1.25 -5.60
N PHE A 108 -4.81 -0.53 -5.88
CA PHE A 108 -5.22 0.61 -5.07
C PHE A 108 -5.55 0.20 -3.63
N GLY A 109 -6.25 -0.92 -3.45
CA GLY A 109 -6.51 -1.52 -2.14
C GLY A 109 -5.22 -1.90 -1.40
N TYR A 110 -4.26 -2.50 -2.10
CA TYR A 110 -2.94 -2.83 -1.54
C TYR A 110 -2.17 -1.59 -1.08
N ILE A 111 -2.15 -0.52 -1.88
CA ILE A 111 -1.49 0.74 -1.52
C ILE A 111 -2.17 1.32 -0.26
N THR A 112 -3.51 1.34 -0.23
CA THR A 112 -4.29 1.82 0.91
C THR A 112 -4.00 1.01 2.18
N ALA A 113 -3.97 -0.31 2.09
CA ALA A 113 -3.64 -1.19 3.22
C ALA A 113 -2.18 -1.02 3.70
N THR A 114 -1.25 -0.80 2.77
CA THR A 114 0.16 -0.53 3.07
C THR A 114 0.29 0.80 3.83
N LEU A 115 -0.44 1.83 3.40
CA LEU A 115 -0.51 3.11 4.11
C LEU A 115 -1.16 2.95 5.51
N ALA A 116 -2.26 2.21 5.63
CA ALA A 116 -2.89 1.95 6.93
C ALA A 116 -1.92 1.23 7.89
N THR A 117 -1.22 0.21 7.41
CA THR A 117 -0.19 -0.52 8.18
C THR A 117 0.97 0.39 8.58
N PHE A 118 1.29 1.39 7.75
CA PHE A 118 2.30 2.38 8.07
C PHE A 118 1.87 3.31 9.22
N PHE A 119 0.62 3.78 9.23
CA PHE A 119 0.10 4.58 10.34
C PHE A 119 0.03 3.77 11.64
N ILE A 120 -0.51 2.54 11.58
CA ILE A 120 -0.59 1.63 12.74
C ILE A 120 0.81 1.26 13.25
N GLY A 121 1.77 1.03 12.35
CA GLY A 121 3.15 0.72 12.70
C GLY A 121 3.83 1.86 13.48
N GLN A 122 3.50 3.12 13.20
CA GLN A 122 4.00 4.26 13.98
C GLN A 122 3.42 4.32 15.39
N ASP A 123 2.17 3.90 15.58
CA ASP A 123 1.55 3.82 16.92
C ASP A 123 2.10 2.62 17.73
N ALA A 124 2.51 1.55 17.05
CA ALA A 124 3.12 0.38 17.69
C ALA A 124 4.62 0.56 18.01
N GLU A 125 5.36 1.33 17.20
CA GLU A 125 6.75 1.74 17.48
C GLU A 125 6.86 2.86 18.53
N ASP A 126 5.72 3.35 19.06
CA ASP A 126 5.77 4.21 20.23
C ASP A 126 6.28 3.34 21.39
N GLU A 127 7.59 3.38 21.64
CA GLU A 127 8.32 2.63 22.67
C GLU A 127 7.58 2.64 24.02
N ARG A 128 6.81 3.72 24.28
CA ARG A 128 5.93 3.91 25.43
C ARG A 128 4.73 2.95 25.47
N ALA A 129 4.12 2.65 24.33
CA ALA A 129 3.00 1.72 24.20
C ALA A 129 3.46 0.26 24.41
N GLU A 130 4.60 -0.12 23.85
CA GLU A 130 5.22 -1.44 24.07
C GLU A 130 5.64 -1.62 25.54
N ILE A 131 6.29 -0.63 26.14
CA ILE A 131 6.65 -0.62 27.56
C ILE A 131 5.41 -0.66 28.46
N ALA A 132 4.32 0.01 28.09
CA ALA A 132 3.06 -0.04 28.84
C ALA A 132 2.40 -1.43 28.76
N GLY A 133 2.44 -2.06 27.58
CA GLY A 133 1.99 -3.44 27.36
C GLY A 133 2.75 -4.45 28.21
N GLU A 134 4.08 -4.40 28.20
CA GLU A 134 4.89 -5.30 29.03
C GLU A 134 4.66 -5.12 30.54
N ARG A 135 4.55 -3.87 31.01
CA ARG A 135 4.28 -3.58 32.42
C ARG A 135 2.92 -4.09 32.86
N SER A 136 1.88 -3.88 32.05
CA SER A 136 0.54 -4.38 32.36
C SER A 136 0.51 -5.91 32.44
N ILE A 137 1.14 -6.61 31.48
CA ILE A 137 1.24 -8.07 31.49
C ILE A 137 1.97 -8.60 32.74
N LYS A 138 3.07 -7.94 33.15
CA LYS A 138 3.78 -8.30 34.38
C LYS A 138 2.92 -8.11 35.63
N ALA A 139 2.26 -6.96 35.75
CA ALA A 139 1.38 -6.67 36.89
C ALA A 139 0.24 -7.70 36.99
N LEU A 140 -0.41 -8.02 35.86
CA LEU A 140 -1.45 -9.05 35.80
C LEU A 140 -0.92 -10.44 36.22
N ARG A 141 0.31 -10.81 35.82
CA ARG A 141 0.91 -12.08 36.25
C ARG A 141 1.20 -12.14 37.74
N GLU A 142 1.68 -11.05 38.33
CA GLU A 142 1.92 -10.94 39.77
C GLU A 142 0.61 -11.07 40.55
N GLU A 143 -0.44 -10.39 40.09
CA GLU A 143 -1.77 -10.44 40.70
C GLU A 143 -2.39 -11.84 40.62
N ILE A 144 -2.28 -12.52 39.47
CA ILE A 144 -2.71 -13.92 39.31
C ILE A 144 -1.92 -14.84 40.26
N ALA A 145 -0.61 -14.64 40.41
CA ALA A 145 0.20 -15.45 41.32
C ALA A 145 -0.20 -15.25 42.78
N ALA A 146 -0.46 -14.00 43.18
CA ALA A 146 -0.94 -13.67 44.52
C ALA A 146 -2.30 -14.31 44.81
N LEU A 147 -3.28 -14.13 43.92
CA LEU A 147 -4.62 -14.73 44.06
C LEU A 147 -4.55 -16.26 44.11
N ARG A 148 -3.69 -16.88 43.30
CA ARG A 148 -3.51 -18.34 43.31
C ARG A 148 -2.98 -18.83 44.66
N SER A 149 -2.06 -18.08 45.28
CA SER A 149 -1.53 -18.42 46.60
C SER A 149 -2.58 -18.27 47.71
N GLU A 150 -3.44 -17.25 47.63
CA GLU A 150 -4.50 -17.00 48.60
C GLU A 150 -5.60 -18.08 48.54
N ILE A 151 -5.98 -18.49 47.33
CA ILE A 151 -6.91 -19.62 47.13
C ILE A 151 -6.33 -20.91 47.74
N GLN A 152 -5.03 -21.16 47.56
CA GLN A 152 -4.37 -22.36 48.08
C GLN A 152 -4.26 -22.36 49.61
N GLN A 153 -4.19 -21.18 50.24
CA GLN A 153 -4.26 -21.03 51.69
C GLN A 153 -5.68 -21.20 52.24
N LEU A 154 -6.70 -20.78 51.50
CA LEU A 154 -8.11 -20.88 51.91
C LEU A 154 -8.71 -22.28 51.72
N PHE A 155 -8.20 -23.07 50.77
CA PHE A 155 -8.68 -24.43 50.47
C PHE A 155 -7.54 -25.47 50.43
N PRO A 156 -6.84 -25.73 51.56
CA PRO A 156 -5.70 -26.65 51.60
C PRO A 156 -6.08 -28.13 51.39
N ASP A 157 -7.34 -28.51 51.62
CA ASP A 157 -7.77 -29.92 51.70
C ASP A 157 -8.46 -30.45 50.41
N HIS A 158 -8.47 -29.68 49.33
CA HIS A 158 -9.20 -30.03 48.08
C HIS A 158 -8.31 -30.24 46.84
N PHE A 159 -6.99 -30.36 46.99
CA PHE A 159 -6.05 -30.75 45.93
C PHE A 159 -5.04 -31.80 46.41
#